data_AF-A0A7L8UD60-F1
#
_entry.id   AF-A0A7L8UD60-F1
#
_cell.length_a   1.000
_cell.length_b   1.000
_cell.length_c   1.000
_cell.angle_alpha   90.00
_cell.angle_beta   90.00
_cell.angle_gamma   90.00
#
_symmetry.space_group_name_H-M   'P 1'
#
loop_
_entity.id
_entity.type
_entity.pdbx_description
1 polymer ?
#
loop_
_entity_poly.entity_id
_entity_poly.type
_entity_poly.pdbx_seq_one_letter_code
_entity_poly.pdbx_strand_id
1 'polypeptide(L)'
;MLEEKEEINEKPKWIWSVVLLTIVILFILFVSNNANKYQRYKETFKGETIGFTTRIEHANKTSSLKYYFYSDKKVLSEVSTRGYEGDEYELINKFYKVKYDLNNPEKGHYIILEEELSPDSLTLVKAGFTKTKYYIYDAGVTCKYIEKSKWK
;
A
#
# COMPACT_ATOMS: atom_id res chain seq x y z
N MET A 1 -56.87 30.80 33.66
CA MET A 1 -55.57 31.11 33.04
C MET A 1 -54.53 30.32 33.80
N LEU A 2 -54.11 29.19 33.25
CA LEU A 2 -52.98 28.41 33.78
C LEU A 2 -51.93 28.40 32.67
N GLU A 3 -50.82 29.07 32.92
CA GLU A 3 -49.64 29.09 32.06
C GLU A 3 -49.03 27.69 32.03
N GLU A 4 -49.04 27.08 30.86
CA GLU A 4 -48.33 25.85 30.57
C GLU A 4 -46.83 26.19 30.46
N LYS A 5 -46.05 25.75 31.45
CA LYS A 5 -44.59 25.90 31.42
C LYS A 5 -44.01 24.83 30.49
N GLU A 6 -43.49 25.25 29.34
CA GLU A 6 -42.67 24.42 28.47
C GLU A 6 -41.44 23.92 29.25
N GLU A 7 -41.42 22.62 29.53
CA GLU A 7 -40.31 21.93 30.17
C GLU A 7 -39.21 21.68 29.12
N ILE A 8 -38.24 22.57 29.02
CA ILE A 8 -37.09 22.43 28.13
C ILE A 8 -36.24 21.26 28.64
N ASN A 9 -36.40 20.11 28.01
CA ASN A 9 -35.66 18.88 28.28
C ASN A 9 -34.18 19.04 27.85
N GLU A 10 -33.37 19.67 28.71
CA GLU A 10 -31.92 19.78 28.54
C GLU A 10 -31.30 18.39 28.61
N LYS A 11 -31.10 17.78 27.44
CA LYS A 11 -30.45 16.46 27.35
C LYS A 11 -29.08 16.53 28.06
N PRO A 12 -28.78 15.58 28.95
CA PRO A 12 -27.56 15.64 29.74
C PRO A 12 -26.30 15.65 28.84
N LYS A 13 -25.44 16.65 29.03
CA LYS A 13 -24.18 16.82 28.27
C LYS A 13 -23.26 15.58 28.30
N TRP A 14 -23.38 14.73 29.33
CA TRP A 14 -22.60 13.50 29.46
C TRP A 14 -22.90 12.46 28.36
N ILE A 15 -24.11 12.47 27.79
CA ILE A 15 -24.49 11.54 26.71
C ILE A 15 -23.60 11.79 25.48
N TRP A 16 -23.37 13.05 25.14
CA TRP A 16 -22.49 13.42 24.02
C TRP A 16 -21.05 13.00 24.27
N SER A 17 -20.56 13.12 25.51
CA SER A 17 -19.22 12.65 25.89
C SER A 17 -19.08 11.12 25.74
N VAL A 18 -20.09 10.35 26.14
CA VAL A 18 -20.10 8.88 26.00
C VAL A 18 -20.13 8.47 24.53
N VAL A 19 -20.95 9.14 23.70
CA VAL A 19 -21.02 8.86 22.26
C VAL A 19 -19.67 9.14 21.60
N LEU A 20 -19.03 10.29 21.90
CA LEU A 20 -17.74 10.65 21.34
C LEU A 20 -16.64 9.66 21.73
N LEU A 21 -16.60 9.24 23.00
CA LEU A 21 -15.64 8.26 23.50
C LEU A 21 -15.81 6.89 22.82
N THR A 22 -17.06 6.48 22.57
CA THR A 22 -17.38 5.25 21.84
C THR A 22 -16.89 5.30 20.39
N ILE A 23 -17.08 6.44 19.71
CA ILE A 23 -16.59 6.65 18.33
C ILE A 23 -15.07 6.57 18.29
N VAL A 24 -14.37 7.19 19.26
CA VAL A 24 -12.90 7.14 19.34
C VAL A 24 -12.40 5.71 19.53
N ILE A 25 -13.02 4.93 20.42
CA ILE A 25 -12.65 3.52 20.63
C ILE A 25 -12.89 2.69 19.36
N LEU A 26 -14.03 2.86 18.70
CA LEU A 26 -14.33 2.17 17.44
C LEU A 26 -13.33 2.55 16.34
N PHE A 27 -12.94 3.81 16.27
CA PHE A 27 -11.93 4.28 15.32
C PHE A 27 -10.56 3.64 15.58
N ILE A 28 -10.12 3.58 16.85
CA ILE A 28 -8.86 2.92 17.23
C ILE A 28 -8.89 1.43 16.87
N LEU A 29 -9.98 0.72 17.18
CA LEU A 29 -10.14 -0.70 16.85
C LEU A 29 -10.14 -0.94 15.34
N PHE A 30 -10.80 -0.07 14.57
CA PHE A 30 -10.83 -0.16 13.11
C PHE A 30 -9.43 0.02 12.50
N VAL A 31 -8.66 1.01 12.96
CA VAL A 31 -7.27 1.25 12.52
C VAL A 31 -6.39 0.06 12.89
N SER A 32 -6.47 -0.44 14.14
CA SER A 32 -5.70 -1.58 14.63
C SER A 32 -5.97 -2.87 13.85
N ASN A 33 -7.24 -3.17 13.56
CA ASN A 33 -7.61 -4.37 12.80
C ASN A 33 -7.05 -4.34 11.37
N ASN A 34 -7.04 -3.17 10.73
CA ASN A 34 -6.46 -3.02 9.39
C ASN A 34 -4.94 -3.17 9.38
N ALA A 35 -4.24 -2.62 10.38
CA ALA A 35 -2.79 -2.80 10.53
C ALA A 35 -2.43 -4.27 10.77
N ASN A 36 -3.16 -4.96 11.65
CA ASN A 36 -2.93 -6.37 11.96
C ASN A 36 -3.16 -7.30 10.77
N LYS A 37 -4.14 -7.00 9.90
CA LYS A 37 -4.39 -7.79 8.67
C LYS A 37 -3.19 -7.77 7.72
N TYR A 38 -2.51 -6.62 7.61
CA TYR A 38 -1.35 -6.45 6.75
C TYR A 38 -0.16 -7.28 7.24
N GLN A 39 0.17 -7.14 8.52
CA GLN A 39 1.30 -7.83 9.13
C GLN A 39 1.08 -9.35 9.13
N ARG A 40 -0.12 -9.79 9.53
CA ARG A 40 -0.49 -11.20 9.49
C ARG A 40 -0.37 -11.79 8.08
N TYR A 41 -0.76 -11.04 7.05
CA TYR A 41 -0.63 -11.51 5.67
C TYR A 41 0.85 -11.72 5.27
N LYS A 42 1.70 -10.74 5.58
CA LYS A 42 3.16 -10.81 5.35
C LYS A 42 3.80 -12.01 6.04
N GLU A 43 3.29 -12.41 7.21
CA GLU A 43 3.78 -13.58 7.97
C GLU A 43 3.26 -14.93 7.43
N THR A 44 2.04 -14.96 6.89
CA THR A 44 1.42 -16.19 6.39
C THR A 44 1.84 -16.59 4.98
N PHE A 45 2.15 -15.63 4.11
CA PHE A 45 2.63 -15.93 2.77
C PHE A 45 4.07 -16.45 2.87
N LYS A 46 4.32 -17.68 2.41
CA LYS A 46 5.65 -18.34 2.46
C LYS A 46 6.13 -18.78 1.08
N GLY A 47 5.65 -18.10 0.04
CA GLY A 47 5.87 -18.47 -1.35
C GLY A 47 6.85 -17.56 -2.09
N GLU A 48 6.94 -17.80 -3.40
CA GLU A 48 7.57 -16.90 -4.35
C GLU A 48 6.48 -16.12 -5.11
N THR A 49 6.71 -14.84 -5.38
CA THR A 49 5.79 -13.99 -6.17
C THR A 49 6.57 -12.91 -6.92
N ILE A 50 5.84 -12.01 -7.56
CA ILE A 50 6.38 -10.88 -8.32
C ILE A 50 6.24 -9.59 -7.49
N GLY A 51 7.34 -8.87 -7.35
CA GLY A 51 7.38 -7.52 -6.83
C GLY A 51 7.47 -6.50 -7.96
N PHE A 52 6.77 -5.38 -7.81
CA PHE A 52 6.82 -4.22 -8.68
C PHE A 52 7.44 -3.05 -7.93
N THR A 53 8.56 -2.56 -8.42
CA THR A 53 9.30 -1.45 -7.83
C THR A 53 8.72 -0.11 -8.27
N THR A 54 8.63 0.84 -7.35
CA THR A 54 7.83 2.06 -7.59
C THR A 54 8.55 3.36 -7.38
N ARG A 55 9.32 3.46 -6.29
CA ARG A 55 10.05 4.68 -5.96
C ARG A 55 11.23 4.38 -5.07
N ILE A 56 12.16 5.31 -5.05
CA ILE A 56 13.25 5.35 -4.09
C ILE A 56 12.89 6.39 -3.04
N GLU A 57 13.05 6.03 -1.78
CA GLU A 57 12.99 6.95 -0.65
C GLU A 57 14.39 7.13 -0.08
N HIS A 58 14.84 8.38 -0.05
CA HIS A 58 16.09 8.77 0.59
C HIS A 58 15.80 9.18 2.02
N ALA A 59 16.36 8.44 2.98
CA ALA A 59 16.36 8.80 4.38
C ALA A 59 17.82 8.91 4.85
N ASN A 60 18.24 10.12 5.23
CA ASN A 60 19.61 10.41 5.65
C ASN A 60 20.66 9.98 4.60
N LYS A 61 21.53 9.02 4.97
CA LYS A 61 22.61 8.46 4.14
C LYS A 61 22.22 7.12 3.49
N THR A 62 20.94 6.78 3.49
CA THR A 62 20.43 5.51 2.96
C THR A 62 19.31 5.74 1.98
N SER A 63 19.42 5.11 0.82
CA SER A 63 18.36 5.00 -0.16
C SER A 63 17.65 3.65 0.03
N SER A 64 16.33 3.66 -0.08
CA SER A 64 15.49 2.47 0.03
C SER A 64 14.54 2.38 -1.16
N LEU A 65 14.54 1.23 -1.83
CA LEU A 65 13.65 0.96 -2.93
C LEU A 65 12.32 0.40 -2.38
N LYS A 66 11.23 1.10 -2.67
CA LYS A 66 9.87 0.68 -2.33
C LYS A 66 9.30 -0.18 -3.43
N TYR A 67 8.78 -1.35 -3.06
CA TYR A 67 8.13 -2.26 -3.99
C TYR A 67 6.82 -2.79 -3.41
N TYR A 68 5.88 -3.06 -4.32
CA TYR A 68 4.65 -3.75 -3.99
C TYR A 68 4.72 -5.18 -4.50
N PHE A 69 4.29 -6.14 -3.69
CA PHE A 69 3.95 -7.45 -4.22
C PHE A 69 2.53 -7.81 -3.81
N TYR A 70 1.89 -8.58 -4.67
CA TYR A 70 0.52 -8.99 -4.50
C TYR A 70 0.48 -10.51 -4.44
N SER A 71 -0.20 -10.99 -3.43
CA SER A 71 -0.74 -12.34 -3.32
C SER A 71 -1.90 -12.08 -2.37
N ASP A 72 -3.14 -12.16 -2.83
CA ASP A 72 -4.38 -11.86 -2.06
C ASP A 72 -4.52 -10.50 -1.34
N LYS A 73 -3.51 -9.62 -1.38
CA LYS A 73 -3.48 -8.25 -0.81
C LYS A 73 -2.19 -7.53 -1.23
N LYS A 74 -2.24 -6.20 -1.23
CA LYS A 74 -1.09 -5.33 -1.51
C LYS A 74 -0.14 -5.30 -0.31
N VAL A 75 1.09 -5.77 -0.49
CA VAL A 75 2.17 -5.63 0.50
C VAL A 75 3.16 -4.57 0.03
N LEU A 76 3.36 -3.51 0.83
CA LEU A 76 4.41 -2.51 0.60
C LEU A 76 5.65 -2.88 1.40
N SER A 77 6.70 -3.26 0.70
CA SER A 77 7.97 -3.58 1.34
C SER A 77 9.06 -2.65 0.84
N GLU A 78 10.19 -2.69 1.51
CA GLU A 78 11.36 -1.90 1.19
C GLU A 78 12.60 -2.77 1.20
N VAL A 79 13.56 -2.42 0.36
CA VAL A 79 14.90 -2.99 0.37
C VAL A 79 15.91 -1.86 0.32
N SER A 80 16.98 -1.97 1.10
CA SER A 80 18.09 -1.05 1.03
C SER A 80 18.77 -1.18 -0.34
N THR A 81 18.98 -0.07 -1.05
CA THR A 81 19.80 -0.06 -2.28
C THR A 81 21.29 0.12 -1.98
N ARG A 82 21.67 0.15 -0.69
CA ARG A 82 23.07 0.22 -0.26
C ARG A 82 23.85 -0.98 -0.78
N GLY A 83 24.84 -0.72 -1.64
CA GLY A 83 25.66 -1.76 -2.27
C GLY A 83 25.15 -2.22 -3.63
N TYR A 84 24.08 -1.62 -4.16
CA TYR A 84 23.71 -1.81 -5.56
C TYR A 84 24.75 -1.14 -6.46
N GLU A 85 25.43 -1.94 -7.28
CA GLU A 85 26.42 -1.47 -8.25
C GLU A 85 25.70 -1.02 -9.54
N GLY A 86 25.14 0.19 -9.53
CA GLY A 86 24.44 0.75 -10.68
C GLY A 86 23.64 2.00 -10.36
N ASP A 87 22.95 2.54 -11.35
CA ASP A 87 21.98 3.61 -11.13
C ASP A 87 20.71 3.03 -10.49
N GLU A 88 20.45 3.39 -9.22
CA GLU A 88 19.28 2.91 -8.50
C GLU A 88 17.97 3.32 -9.17
N TYR A 89 17.94 4.41 -9.94
CA TYR A 89 16.75 4.83 -10.68
C TYR A 89 16.37 3.84 -11.79
N GLU A 90 17.32 3.05 -12.29
CA GLU A 90 17.03 1.98 -13.25
C GLU A 90 16.23 0.85 -12.63
N LEU A 91 16.16 0.74 -11.30
CA LEU A 91 15.36 -0.26 -10.61
C LEU A 91 13.88 0.12 -10.57
N ILE A 92 13.49 1.34 -10.92
CA ILE A 92 12.10 1.83 -10.79
C ILE A 92 11.24 1.34 -11.96
N ASN A 93 9.96 1.03 -11.67
CA ASN A 93 8.96 0.56 -12.64
C ASN A 93 9.30 -0.79 -13.30
N LYS A 94 9.99 -1.65 -12.57
CA LYS A 94 10.40 -2.98 -13.02
C LYS A 94 9.78 -4.07 -12.17
N PHE A 95 9.77 -5.29 -12.71
CA PHE A 95 9.30 -6.46 -12.00
C PHE A 95 10.48 -7.32 -11.59
N TYR A 96 10.42 -7.85 -10.38
CA TYR A 96 11.47 -8.69 -9.80
C TYR A 96 10.87 -9.84 -9.04
N LYS A 97 11.67 -10.87 -8.80
CA LYS A 97 11.28 -12.01 -7.98
C LYS A 97 11.30 -11.62 -6.51
N VAL A 98 10.24 -11.98 -5.79
CA VAL A 98 10.14 -11.85 -4.33
C VAL A 98 10.05 -13.24 -3.73
N LYS A 99 10.83 -13.52 -2.69
CA LYS A 99 10.86 -14.81 -2.00
C LYS A 99 10.71 -14.64 -0.51
N TYR A 100 10.08 -15.61 0.13
CA TYR A 100 10.13 -15.75 1.58
C TYR A 100 11.46 -16.36 2.02
N ASP A 101 12.11 -15.75 3.01
CA ASP A 101 13.36 -16.24 3.58
C ASP A 101 13.07 -17.38 4.57
N LEU A 102 13.22 -18.62 4.09
CA LEU A 102 13.06 -19.83 4.91
C LEU A 102 14.16 -19.95 5.98
N ASN A 103 15.33 -19.32 5.75
CA ASN A 103 16.47 -19.37 6.68
C ASN A 103 16.37 -18.29 7.75
N ASN A 104 15.71 -17.17 7.45
CA ASN A 104 15.44 -16.09 8.39
C ASN A 104 13.97 -15.63 8.31
N PRO A 105 13.04 -16.43 8.87
CA PRO A 105 11.61 -16.15 8.79
C PRO A 105 11.20 -14.83 9.46
N GLU A 106 12.00 -14.31 10.40
CA GLU A 106 11.77 -13.01 11.05
C GLU A 106 11.94 -11.83 10.08
N LYS A 107 12.83 -11.96 9.09
CA LYS A 107 12.99 -10.96 8.01
C LYS A 107 11.83 -11.03 7.01
N GLY A 108 11.18 -12.18 6.89
CA GLY A 108 10.03 -12.41 6.04
C GLY A 108 10.41 -12.46 4.55
N HIS A 109 9.92 -11.51 3.76
CA HIS A 109 10.11 -11.49 2.31
C HIS A 109 11.26 -10.58 1.89
N TYR A 110 12.01 -11.01 0.88
CA TYR A 110 13.05 -10.22 0.23
C TYR A 110 12.86 -10.23 -1.29
N ILE A 111 13.30 -9.15 -1.93
CA ILE A 111 13.29 -8.98 -3.39
C ILE A 111 14.70 -9.25 -3.94
N ILE A 112 14.77 -9.90 -5.09
CA ILE A 112 16.03 -10.23 -5.78
C ILE A 112 16.18 -9.25 -6.93
N LEU A 113 17.13 -8.31 -6.82
CA LEU A 113 17.28 -7.20 -7.76
C LEU A 113 18.14 -7.56 -8.97
N GLU A 114 18.90 -8.65 -8.87
CA GLU A 114 19.77 -9.17 -9.93
C GLU A 114 18.97 -9.85 -11.05
N GLU A 115 17.70 -10.19 -10.80
CA GLU A 115 16.83 -10.95 -11.70
C GLU A 115 15.60 -10.11 -12.09
N GLU A 116 15.77 -9.17 -13.03
CA GLU A 116 14.65 -8.45 -13.63
C GLU A 116 13.75 -9.42 -14.41
N LEU A 117 12.45 -9.36 -14.15
CA LEU A 117 11.43 -10.16 -14.79
C LEU A 117 10.73 -9.35 -15.90
N SER A 118 10.43 -10.03 -17.01
CA SER A 118 9.51 -9.54 -18.05
C SER A 118 8.25 -10.39 -18.12
N PRO A 119 7.41 -10.40 -17.06
CA PRO A 119 6.23 -11.26 -17.00
C PRO A 119 5.17 -10.83 -18.01
N ASP A 120 4.49 -11.80 -18.61
CA ASP A 120 3.33 -11.53 -19.44
C ASP A 120 2.14 -11.00 -18.61
N SER A 121 1.12 -10.46 -19.29
CA SER A 121 -0.05 -9.85 -18.62
C SER A 121 -0.86 -10.86 -17.79
N LEU A 122 -0.93 -12.13 -18.20
CA LEU A 122 -1.64 -13.17 -17.45
C LEU A 122 -0.88 -13.52 -16.17
N THR A 123 0.44 -13.62 -16.24
CA THR A 123 1.32 -13.83 -15.09
C THR A 123 1.18 -12.69 -14.08
N LEU A 124 1.15 -11.44 -14.53
CA LEU A 124 0.92 -10.28 -13.67
C LEU A 124 -0.46 -10.30 -12.99
N VAL A 125 -1.52 -10.65 -13.73
CA VAL A 125 -2.87 -10.76 -13.17
C VAL A 125 -2.96 -11.90 -12.15
N LYS A 126 -2.34 -13.05 -12.42
CA LYS A 126 -2.25 -14.17 -11.45
C LYS A 126 -1.49 -13.77 -10.19
N ALA A 127 -0.47 -12.94 -10.34
CA ALA A 127 0.25 -12.34 -9.21
C ALA A 127 -0.53 -11.20 -8.54
N GLY A 128 -1.76 -10.90 -8.94
CA GLY A 128 -2.62 -9.91 -8.27
C GLY A 128 -2.42 -8.46 -8.72
N PHE A 129 -1.64 -8.21 -9.76
CA PHE A 129 -1.50 -6.87 -10.34
C PHE A 129 -2.70 -6.50 -11.20
N THR A 130 -3.03 -5.21 -11.20
CA THR A 130 -4.11 -4.67 -12.02
C THR A 130 -3.60 -3.62 -12.98
N LYS A 131 -4.15 -3.58 -14.19
CA LYS A 131 -3.81 -2.55 -15.18
C LYS A 131 -4.77 -1.37 -15.04
N THR A 132 -4.24 -0.20 -14.72
CA THR A 132 -5.02 1.03 -14.55
C THR A 132 -4.79 1.96 -15.73
N LYS A 133 -5.89 2.52 -16.27
CA LYS A 133 -5.86 3.56 -17.30
C LYS A 133 -5.58 4.92 -16.68
N TYR A 134 -4.82 5.75 -17.38
CA TYR A 134 -4.58 7.14 -17.01
C TYR A 134 -4.48 7.99 -18.29
N TYR A 135 -4.62 9.30 -18.16
CA TYR A 135 -4.65 10.20 -19.30
C TYR A 135 -3.59 11.27 -19.15
N ILE A 136 -2.85 11.54 -20.23
CA ILE A 136 -1.91 12.66 -20.31
C ILE A 136 -2.47 13.66 -21.32
N TYR A 137 -2.54 14.92 -20.93
CA TYR A 137 -2.91 15.98 -21.86
C TYR A 137 -1.74 16.30 -22.78
N ASP A 138 -1.94 16.11 -24.08
CA ASP A 138 -0.97 16.49 -25.11
C ASP A 138 -1.28 17.89 -25.62
N ALA A 139 -0.64 18.88 -24.99
CA ALA A 139 -0.77 20.30 -25.33
C ALA A 139 -0.04 20.69 -26.62
N GLY A 140 0.82 19.83 -27.16
CA GLY A 140 1.75 20.18 -28.24
C GLY A 140 1.32 19.75 -29.64
N VAL A 141 0.57 18.64 -29.76
CA VAL A 141 0.22 18.07 -31.07
C VAL A 141 -1.28 17.95 -31.26
N THR A 142 -1.97 17.31 -30.32
CA THR A 142 -3.39 16.93 -30.52
C THR A 142 -4.38 17.77 -29.73
N CYS A 143 -3.93 18.53 -28.72
CA CYS A 143 -4.79 19.25 -27.76
C CYS A 143 -5.85 18.33 -27.12
N LYS A 144 -5.49 17.07 -26.90
CA LYS A 144 -6.38 16.02 -26.40
C LYS A 144 -5.73 15.23 -25.27
N TYR A 145 -6.58 14.57 -24.49
CA TYR A 145 -6.14 13.57 -23.53
C TYR A 145 -5.81 12.26 -24.24
N ILE A 146 -4.57 11.81 -24.11
CA ILE A 146 -4.09 10.53 -24.61
C ILE A 146 -4.23 9.49 -23.50
N GLU A 147 -5.02 8.44 -23.76
CA GLU A 147 -5.13 7.29 -22.86
C GLU A 147 -3.81 6.51 -22.84
N LYS A 148 -3.31 6.23 -21.65
CA LYS A 148 -2.19 5.34 -21.37
C LYS A 148 -2.60 4.33 -20.30
N SER A 149 -1.79 3.29 -20.12
CA SER A 149 -2.03 2.29 -19.09
C SER A 149 -0.75 1.93 -18.35
N LYS A 150 -0.87 1.60 -17.06
CA LYS A 150 0.24 1.14 -16.22
C LYS A 150 -0.22 0.06 -15.25
N TRP A 151 0.71 -0.78 -14.83
CA TRP A 151 0.47 -1.76 -13.77
C TRP A 151 0.48 -1.09 -12.40
N LYS A 152 -0.35 -1.62 -11.49
CA LYS A 152 -0.49 -1.16 -10.12
C LYS A 152 -0.65 -2.34 -9.18
#